data_AF-A0A3F3QBH6-F1
#
_entry.id   AF-A0A3F3QBH6-F1
#
_cell.length_a   1.000
_cell.length_b   1.000
_cell.length_c   1.000
_cell.angle_alpha   90.00
_cell.angle_beta   90.00
_cell.angle_gamma   90.00
#
_symmetry.space_group_name_H-M   'P 1'
#
loop_
_entity.id
_entity.type
_entity.pdbx_description
1 polymer ?
#
loop_
_entity_poly.entity_id
_entity_poly.type
_entity_poly.pdbx_seq_one_letter_code
_entity_poly.pdbx_strand_id
1 'polypeptide(L)'
;MLWRRTYTSMKMASQRIAFKVSGTVQGVGFRDFTQKRATQYDVKGWVKNTHCGRVEGEAQGTEDSLQKFLKDINNGPRHAHVVKLEKKEIAPKDGEVEFGFMKTSESGYEAMQ
;
A
#
# COMPACT_ATOMS: atom_id res chain seq x y z
N MET A 1 -6.88 43.09 -9.06
CA MET A 1 -6.53 42.68 -7.68
C MET A 1 -6.35 41.18 -7.66
N LEU A 2 -5.13 40.75 -7.35
CA LEU A 2 -4.63 39.39 -7.44
C LEU A 2 -5.27 38.49 -6.37
N TRP A 3 -5.93 37.41 -6.76
CA TRP A 3 -6.09 36.25 -5.89
C TRP A 3 -5.21 35.12 -6.42
N ARG A 4 -3.90 35.25 -6.22
CA ARG A 4 -2.98 34.12 -6.28
C ARG A 4 -3.21 33.29 -5.02
N ARG A 5 -4.20 32.39 -5.07
CA ARG A 5 -4.33 31.31 -4.11
C ARG A 5 -3.10 30.43 -4.31
N THR A 6 -2.12 30.58 -3.43
CA THR A 6 -0.86 29.84 -3.46
C THR A 6 -1.16 28.35 -3.34
N TYR A 7 -1.30 27.67 -4.48
CA TYR A 7 -1.35 26.20 -4.60
C TYR A 7 0.02 25.57 -4.33
N THR A 8 0.82 26.21 -3.49
CA THR A 8 2.01 25.65 -2.87
C THR A 8 1.58 24.91 -1.60
N SER A 9 0.54 24.08 -1.69
CA SER A 9 0.31 23.09 -0.64
C SER A 9 1.37 22.02 -0.85
N MET A 10 2.43 22.11 -0.05
CA MET A 10 3.44 21.11 0.24
C MET A 10 3.59 20.00 -0.83
N LYS A 11 4.75 19.98 -1.49
CA LYS A 11 5.44 18.69 -1.67
C LYS A 11 5.69 18.11 -0.28
N MET A 12 4.67 17.51 0.36
CA MET A 12 4.86 16.73 1.56
C MET A 12 5.79 15.60 1.17
N ALA A 13 6.82 15.34 1.98
CA ALA A 13 7.73 14.23 1.76
C ALA A 13 6.88 12.96 1.55
N SER A 14 6.89 12.42 0.34
CA SER A 14 6.23 11.18 0.04
C SER A 14 7.09 10.06 0.58
N GLN A 15 6.57 9.28 1.50
CA GLN A 15 7.22 8.08 1.97
C GLN A 15 6.80 6.90 1.12
N ARG A 16 7.68 5.90 1.04
CA ARG A 16 7.38 4.62 0.41
C ARG A 16 7.66 3.51 1.40
N ILE A 17 6.72 2.58 1.47
CA ILE A 17 6.79 1.44 2.38
C ILE A 17 6.57 0.16 1.58
N ALA A 18 7.36 -0.86 1.86
CA ALA A 18 7.03 -2.24 1.55
C ALA A 18 6.21 -2.80 2.71
N PHE A 19 5.14 -3.51 2.42
CA PHE A 19 4.30 -4.16 3.42
C PHE A 19 4.08 -5.64 3.10
N LYS A 20 3.90 -6.44 4.14
CA LYS A 20 3.58 -7.86 4.07
C LYS A 20 2.47 -8.17 5.06
N VAL A 21 1.46 -8.86 4.60
CA VAL A 21 0.29 -9.27 5.37
C VAL A 21 0.20 -10.79 5.37
N SER A 22 0.05 -11.36 6.56
CA SER A 22 -0.18 -12.79 6.77
C SER A 22 -1.47 -13.06 7.52
N GLY A 23 -2.01 -14.27 7.34
CA GLY A 23 -3.29 -14.71 7.89
C GLY A 23 -4.18 -15.32 6.81
N THR A 24 -5.49 -15.27 7.01
CA THR A 24 -6.49 -15.69 6.00
C THR A 24 -6.74 -14.52 5.05
N VAL A 25 -5.84 -14.33 4.07
CA VAL A 25 -5.79 -13.15 3.19
C VAL A 25 -5.91 -13.48 1.69
N GLN A 26 -5.97 -14.75 1.31
CA GLN A 26 -6.22 -15.19 -0.07
C GLN A 26 -7.64 -15.73 -0.24
N GLY A 27 -8.21 -15.59 -1.45
CA GLY A 27 -9.60 -16.00 -1.73
C GLY A 27 -10.69 -15.09 -1.13
N VAL A 28 -10.29 -14.02 -0.41
CA VAL A 28 -11.20 -13.12 0.34
C VAL A 28 -11.33 -11.73 -0.27
N GLY A 29 -10.85 -11.54 -1.51
CA GLY A 29 -10.87 -10.23 -2.18
C GLY A 29 -9.87 -9.21 -1.62
N PHE A 30 -8.83 -9.65 -0.90
CA PHE A 30 -7.89 -8.75 -0.23
C PHE A 30 -7.21 -7.75 -1.18
N ARG A 31 -6.73 -8.21 -2.36
CA ARG A 31 -6.09 -7.33 -3.36
C ARG A 31 -7.01 -6.21 -3.84
N ASP A 32 -8.27 -6.53 -4.16
CA ASP A 32 -9.27 -5.55 -4.59
C ASP A 32 -9.58 -4.54 -3.46
N PHE A 33 -9.72 -5.03 -2.23
CA PHE A 33 -9.85 -4.17 -1.05
C PHE A 33 -8.65 -3.22 -0.91
N THR A 34 -7.43 -3.74 -1.00
CA THR A 34 -6.20 -2.93 -0.93
C THR A 34 -6.17 -1.86 -2.01
N GLN A 35 -6.47 -2.20 -3.27
CA GLN A 35 -6.51 -1.22 -4.36
C GLN A 35 -7.55 -0.13 -4.11
N LYS A 36 -8.77 -0.48 -3.69
CA LYS A 36 -9.83 0.49 -3.38
C LYS A 36 -9.40 1.47 -2.29
N ARG A 37 -8.75 0.99 -1.23
CA ARG A 37 -8.21 1.86 -0.17
C ARG A 37 -7.05 2.71 -0.64
N ALA A 38 -6.18 2.17 -1.49
CA ALA A 38 -5.10 2.94 -2.06
C ALA A 38 -5.64 4.12 -2.89
N THR A 39 -6.62 3.88 -3.76
CA THR A 39 -7.31 4.93 -4.52
C THR A 39 -8.01 5.94 -3.61
N GLN A 40 -8.68 5.48 -2.54
CA GLN A 40 -9.38 6.36 -1.60
C GLN A 40 -8.45 7.33 -0.85
N TYR A 41 -7.22 6.91 -0.56
CA TYR A 41 -6.24 7.69 0.21
C TYR A 41 -5.15 8.33 -0.64
N ASP A 42 -5.27 8.29 -1.97
CA ASP A 42 -4.24 8.75 -2.93
C ASP A 42 -2.86 8.10 -2.69
N VAL A 43 -2.87 6.80 -2.44
CA VAL A 43 -1.68 5.96 -2.28
C VAL A 43 -1.38 5.24 -3.59
N LYS A 44 -0.11 5.24 -3.98
CA LYS A 44 0.42 4.63 -5.20
C LYS A 44 1.25 3.40 -4.88
N GLY A 45 1.51 2.55 -5.88
CA GLY A 45 2.35 1.37 -5.72
C GLY A 45 1.68 0.12 -6.24
N TRP A 46 1.79 -0.99 -5.53
CA TRP A 46 1.27 -2.26 -6.03
C TRP A 46 0.96 -3.25 -4.92
N VAL A 47 0.12 -4.24 -5.23
CA VAL A 47 -0.17 -5.39 -4.38
C VAL A 47 -0.09 -6.70 -5.16
N LYS A 48 0.42 -7.76 -4.52
CA LYS A 48 0.53 -9.11 -5.07
C LYS A 48 0.18 -10.16 -4.00
N ASN A 49 -0.27 -11.31 -4.49
CA ASN A 49 -0.27 -12.52 -3.67
C ASN A 49 1.10 -13.20 -3.79
N THR A 50 1.52 -13.91 -2.75
CA THR A 50 2.67 -14.80 -2.80
C THR A 50 2.24 -16.26 -2.88
N HIS A 51 3.14 -17.12 -3.38
CA HIS A 51 2.91 -18.57 -3.40
C HIS A 51 2.73 -19.17 -2.00
N CYS A 52 3.31 -18.53 -0.97
CA CYS A 52 3.21 -18.96 0.43
C CYS A 52 1.89 -18.53 1.12
N GLY A 53 0.86 -18.13 0.38
CA GLY A 53 -0.42 -17.74 0.99
C GLY A 53 -0.46 -16.33 1.58
N ARG A 54 0.58 -15.50 1.38
CA ARG A 54 0.67 -14.14 1.94
C ARG A 54 0.28 -13.08 0.90
N VAL A 55 0.10 -11.84 1.35
CA VAL A 55 -0.07 -10.67 0.50
C VAL A 55 1.10 -9.72 0.74
N GLU A 56 1.68 -9.21 -0.32
CA GLU A 56 2.78 -8.25 -0.28
C GLU A 56 2.46 -7.06 -1.17
N GLY A 57 3.05 -5.91 -0.87
CA GLY A 57 2.91 -4.74 -1.70
C GLY A 57 3.87 -3.63 -1.35
N GLU A 58 3.86 -2.62 -2.18
CA GLU A 58 4.48 -1.33 -1.90
C GLU A 58 3.41 -0.25 -1.94
N ALA A 59 3.53 0.70 -1.03
CA ALA A 59 2.64 1.84 -0.92
C ALA A 59 3.48 3.11 -0.81
N GLN A 60 3.17 4.10 -1.64
CA GLN A 60 3.79 5.41 -1.64
C GLN A 60 2.74 6.49 -1.50
N GLY A 61 2.94 7.43 -0.58
CA GLY A 61 2.00 8.51 -0.33
C GLY A 61 2.50 9.44 0.77
N THR A 62 1.62 10.34 1.21
CA THR A 62 1.87 11.12 2.42
C THR A 62 1.81 10.20 3.66
N GLU A 63 2.47 10.59 4.75
CA GLU A 63 2.40 9.85 6.02
C GLU A 63 0.94 9.59 6.46
N ASP A 64 0.07 10.60 6.41
CA ASP A 64 -1.35 10.46 6.80
C ASP A 64 -2.10 9.48 5.89
N SER A 65 -1.88 9.56 4.57
CA SER A 65 -2.44 8.62 3.60
C SER A 65 -1.99 7.19 3.89
N LEU A 66 -0.69 6.99 4.14
CA LEU A 66 -0.12 5.68 4.43
C LEU A 66 -0.64 5.13 5.77
N GLN A 67 -0.77 5.95 6.80
CA GLN A 67 -1.31 5.50 8.09
C GLN A 67 -2.76 5.03 7.97
N LYS A 68 -3.62 5.78 7.27
CA LYS A 68 -5.01 5.38 7.01
C LYS A 68 -5.08 4.10 6.18
N PHE A 69 -4.28 4.02 5.13
CA PHE A 69 -4.17 2.84 4.28
C PHE A 69 -3.74 1.60 5.09
N LEU A 70 -2.66 1.70 5.86
CA LEU A 70 -2.13 0.62 6.69
C LEU A 70 -3.15 0.16 7.74
N LYS A 71 -3.86 1.10 8.36
CA LYS A 71 -4.92 0.78 9.33
C LYS A 71 -6.04 -0.04 8.69
N ASP A 72 -6.49 0.34 7.50
CA ASP A 72 -7.55 -0.39 6.80
C ASP A 72 -7.09 -1.78 6.34
N ILE A 73 -5.86 -1.92 5.80
CA ILE A 73 -5.35 -3.24 5.39
C ILE A 73 -5.04 -4.15 6.57
N ASN A 74 -4.75 -3.60 7.76
CA ASN A 74 -4.60 -4.38 8.99
C ASN A 74 -5.94 -4.97 9.47
N ASN A 75 -7.06 -4.33 9.15
CA ASN A 75 -8.40 -4.90 9.40
C ASN A 75 -8.79 -5.89 8.29
N GLY A 76 -8.45 -5.56 7.04
CA GLY A 76 -8.82 -6.33 5.86
C GLY A 76 -10.32 -6.27 5.52
N PRO A 77 -10.74 -6.93 4.42
CA PRO A 77 -12.15 -7.07 4.07
C PRO A 77 -12.89 -7.99 5.06
N ARG A 78 -14.23 -7.94 5.05
CA ARG A 78 -15.13 -8.66 6.00
C ARG A 78 -14.79 -10.14 6.23
N HIS A 79 -14.27 -10.84 5.23
CA HIS A 79 -13.95 -12.27 5.28
C HIS A 79 -12.45 -12.57 5.49
N ALA A 80 -11.61 -11.53 5.57
CA ALA A 80 -10.20 -11.71 5.87
C ALA A 80 -9.96 -11.77 7.38
N HIS A 81 -8.91 -12.50 7.75
CA HIS A 81 -8.37 -12.46 9.09
C HIS A 81 -6.87 -12.16 9.00
N VAL A 82 -6.49 -10.93 9.35
CA VAL A 82 -5.09 -10.51 9.36
C VAL A 82 -4.49 -10.90 10.69
N VAL A 83 -3.45 -11.74 10.64
CA VAL A 83 -2.69 -12.19 11.82
C VAL A 83 -1.52 -11.27 12.08
N LYS A 84 -0.83 -10.83 11.01
CA LYS A 84 0.33 -9.94 11.12
C LYS A 84 0.40 -9.01 9.93
N LEU A 85 0.66 -7.75 10.19
CA LEU A 85 1.08 -6.76 9.22
C LEU A 85 2.50 -6.30 9.55
N GLU A 86 3.41 -6.46 8.60
CA GLU A 86 4.78 -5.99 8.68
C GLU A 86 4.98 -4.88 7.65
N LYS A 87 5.71 -3.83 8.02
CA LYS A 87 6.05 -2.72 7.13
C LYS A 87 7.53 -2.40 7.23
N LYS A 88 8.11 -1.95 6.12
CA LYS A 88 9.49 -1.48 6.03
C LYS A 88 9.53 -0.23 5.16
N GLU A 89 10.20 0.81 5.62
CA GLU A 89 10.46 2.00 4.82
C GLU A 89 11.47 1.68 3.72
N ILE A 90 11.17 2.14 2.51
CA ILE A 90 12.01 1.98 1.33
C ILE A 90 12.18 3.33 0.63
N ALA A 91 13.17 3.43 -0.25
CA ALA A 91 13.41 4.66 -0.99
C ALA A 91 12.17 5.05 -1.83
N PRO A 92 11.70 6.32 -1.76
CA PRO A 92 10.66 6.82 -2.63
C PRO A 92 11.03 6.64 -4.09
N LYS A 93 10.04 6.32 -4.92
CA LYS A 93 10.22 6.15 -6.35
C LYS A 93 9.40 7.19 -7.10
N ASP A 94 10.08 7.97 -7.92
CA ASP A 94 9.42 8.94 -8.79
C ASP A 94 8.74 8.25 -9.97
N GLY A 95 7.66 8.86 -10.47
CA GLY A 95 6.95 8.41 -11.67
C GLY A 95 5.86 7.35 -11.45
N GLU A 96 5.63 6.88 -10.22
CA GLU A 96 4.44 6.04 -9.96
C GLU A 96 3.20 6.92 -9.95
N VAL A 97 2.24 6.58 -10.82
CA VAL A 97 1.00 7.35 -11.02
C VAL A 97 -0.22 6.64 -10.46
N GLU A 98 -0.20 5.31 -10.38
CA GLU A 98 -1.36 4.49 -10.03
C GLU A 98 -1.01 3.37 -9.03
N PHE A 99 -2.04 2.76 -8.44
CA PHE A 99 -1.91 1.56 -7.62
C PHE A 99 -2.35 0.31 -8.40
N GLY A 100 -1.41 -0.60 -8.65
CA GLY A 100 -1.61 -1.74 -9.56
C GLY A 100 -1.60 -3.12 -8.90
N PHE A 101 -1.92 -4.14 -9.69
CA PHE A 101 -1.72 -5.54 -9.34
C PHE A 101 -0.43 -6.07 -9.96
N MET A 102 0.39 -6.74 -9.16
CA MET A 102 1.50 -7.55 -9.67
C MET A 102 1.11 -9.02 -9.78
N LYS A 103 1.77 -9.74 -10.70
CA LYS A 103 1.61 -11.21 -10.83
C LYS A 103 2.02 -11.90 -9.52
N THR A 104 1.34 -13.00 -9.20
CA THR A 104 1.74 -13.85 -8.07
C THR A 104 3.17 -14.33 -8.29
N SER A 105 4.03 -14.15 -7.29
CA SER A 105 5.43 -14.55 -7.33
C SER A 105 5.91 -15.01 -5.96
N GLU A 106 7.16 -15.46 -5.87
CA GLU A 106 7.80 -15.68 -4.56
C GLU A 106 7.86 -14.37 -3.75
N SER A 107 8.05 -14.49 -2.44
CA SER A 107 8.14 -13.33 -1.53
C SER A 107 9.31 -12.44 -1.96
N GLY A 108 9.02 -11.18 -2.27
CA GLY A 108 10.07 -10.19 -2.50
C GLY A 108 10.51 -9.50 -1.20
N TYR A 109 9.69 -9.59 -0.16
CA TYR A 109 9.90 -8.97 1.13
C TYR A 109 11.08 -9.59 1.90
N GLU A 110 11.28 -10.92 1.77
CA GLU A 110 12.38 -11.66 2.42
C GLU A 110 13.75 -11.35 1.80
N ALA A 111 13.81 -11.04 0.50
CA ALA A 111 15.06 -10.67 -0.19
C ALA A 111 15.62 -9.28 0.18
N MET A 112 14.88 -8.50 0.96
CA MET A 112 15.30 -7.19 1.47
C MET A 112 15.86 -7.25 2.90
N GLN A 113 16.06 -8.44 3.47
CA GLN A 113 16.71 -8.69 4.78
C GLN A 113 18.17 -9.07 4.59
#